data_AF-A0A1B9MSI9-F1
#
_entry.id   AF-A0A1B9MSI9-F1
#
_cell.length_a   1.000
_cell.length_b   1.000
_cell.length_c   1.000
_cell.angle_alpha   90.00
_cell.angle_beta   90.00
_cell.angle_gamma   90.00
#
_symmetry.space_group_name_H-M   'P 1'
#
loop_
_entity.id
_entity.type
_entity.pdbx_description
1 polymer ?
#
loop_
_entity_poly.entity_id
_entity_poly.type
_entity_poly.pdbx_seq_one_letter_code
_entity_poly.pdbx_strand_id
1 'polypeptide(L)'
;MIKSIYPYWTAPKTIHAFTTTRTGGVSLAPFASLNMGNRTGDNSEHIVENRRRIIQAEQIPSEPYWLKQTHSTTVLDISQITLQPPTGNIDSYQTFEADGSYTNQPKQVSVVLTADCMPVLFCTTKGDEVAAAHAGWRGLCNGILEETIKKFSSSPSNIIAWMGPAISVKKFEVGIEVKQQFEKVDPKAQEAFKLIKSTEQKYLADLYLIAKQRLQAVGVTQIFGCDYCTYTEQDEFFSYRRENKTGRMASMIWFE
;
A
#
# COMPACT_ATOMS: atom_id res chain seq x y z
N MET A 1 -20.06 -4.97 10.82
CA MET A 1 -19.17 -6.12 10.55
C MET A 1 -17.91 -5.58 9.91
N ILE A 2 -16.74 -6.11 10.25
CA ILE A 2 -15.47 -5.75 9.61
C ILE A 2 -15.46 -6.38 8.22
N LYS A 3 -15.00 -5.63 7.22
CA LYS A 3 -14.81 -6.11 5.85
C LYS A 3 -13.39 -5.84 5.39
N SER A 4 -12.76 -6.87 4.89
CA SER A 4 -11.43 -6.85 4.27
C SER A 4 -11.52 -7.36 2.84
N ILE A 5 -10.57 -6.94 2.00
CA ILE A 5 -10.41 -7.40 0.62
C ILE A 5 -9.14 -8.24 0.57
N TYR A 6 -9.24 -9.44 0.02
CA TYR A 6 -8.13 -10.37 -0.12
C TYR A 6 -7.58 -10.34 -1.54
N PRO A 7 -6.25 -10.40 -1.73
CA PRO A 7 -5.66 -10.48 -3.05
C PRO A 7 -6.14 -11.69 -3.86
N TYR A 8 -6.64 -11.46 -5.07
CA TYR A 8 -6.88 -12.52 -6.03
C TYR A 8 -5.61 -12.76 -6.86
N TRP A 9 -4.79 -13.72 -6.42
CA TRP A 9 -3.46 -14.01 -6.93
C TRP A 9 -3.06 -15.48 -6.72
N THR A 10 -1.87 -15.86 -7.21
CA THR A 10 -1.33 -17.22 -7.13
C THR A 10 -0.40 -17.46 -5.93
N ALA A 11 -0.44 -16.61 -4.90
CA ALA A 11 0.46 -16.74 -3.75
C ALA A 11 0.28 -18.08 -3.00
N PRO A 12 1.34 -18.61 -2.37
CA PRO A 12 1.25 -19.79 -1.53
C PRO A 12 0.22 -19.65 -0.42
N LYS A 13 -0.40 -20.76 -0.01
CA LYS A 13 -1.43 -20.76 1.05
C LYS A 13 -0.92 -20.32 2.43
N THR A 14 0.40 -20.37 2.64
CA THR A 14 1.06 -19.88 3.86
C THR A 14 1.17 -18.35 3.89
N ILE A 15 0.94 -17.67 2.76
CA ILE A 15 0.89 -16.21 2.70
C ILE A 15 -0.50 -15.73 3.11
N HIS A 16 -0.52 -14.86 4.10
CA HIS A 16 -1.72 -14.16 4.54
C HIS A 16 -1.60 -12.70 4.14
N ALA A 17 -2.58 -12.19 3.40
CA ALA A 17 -2.57 -10.83 2.91
C ALA A 17 -3.99 -10.29 2.73
N PHE A 18 -4.19 -9.03 3.08
CA PHE A 18 -5.47 -8.34 2.88
C PHE A 18 -5.28 -6.82 2.88
N THR A 19 -6.34 -6.12 2.49
CA THR A 19 -6.49 -4.68 2.71
C THR A 19 -7.80 -4.40 3.44
N THR A 20 -7.77 -3.50 4.42
CA THR A 20 -8.96 -3.11 5.17
C THR A 20 -9.86 -2.21 4.32
N THR A 21 -11.17 -2.30 4.50
CA THR A 21 -12.10 -1.25 4.01
C THR A 21 -12.28 -0.16 5.06
N ARG A 22 -13.07 0.88 4.77
CA ARG A 22 -13.44 1.93 5.75
C ARG A 22 -14.51 1.50 6.76
N THR A 23 -15.01 0.26 6.67
CA THR A 23 -16.21 -0.22 7.40
C THR A 23 -15.85 -1.08 8.62
N GLY A 24 -16.66 -0.99 9.68
CA GLY A 24 -16.56 -1.87 10.86
C GLY A 24 -15.75 -1.33 12.05
N GLY A 25 -15.31 -0.08 12.00
CA GLY A 25 -14.57 0.54 13.11
C GLY A 25 -15.44 1.37 14.06
N VAL A 26 -14.80 2.25 14.82
CA VAL A 26 -15.41 3.13 15.85
C VAL A 26 -15.15 4.61 15.61
N SER A 27 -14.31 4.96 14.64
CA SER A 27 -14.02 6.36 14.35
C SER A 27 -15.27 7.11 13.88
N LEU A 28 -15.35 8.38 14.25
CA LEU A 28 -16.43 9.28 13.84
C LEU A 28 -16.04 10.07 12.60
N ALA A 29 -16.99 10.79 12.00
CA ALA A 29 -16.71 11.69 10.88
C ALA A 29 -15.62 12.72 11.28
N PRO A 30 -14.67 13.04 10.37
CA PRO A 30 -14.60 12.61 8.97
C PRO A 30 -13.87 11.27 8.74
N PHE A 31 -13.54 10.54 9.80
CA PHE A 31 -12.76 9.30 9.78
C PHE A 31 -13.63 8.04 9.85
N ALA A 32 -14.95 8.18 9.69
CA ALA A 32 -15.89 7.08 9.85
C ALA A 32 -15.62 5.97 8.81
N SER A 33 -15.47 4.70 9.21
CA SER A 33 -15.56 4.12 10.57
C SER A 33 -14.26 3.44 11.04
N LEU A 34 -13.51 2.81 10.14
CA LEU A 34 -12.34 1.98 10.46
C LEU A 34 -11.04 2.68 10.02
N ASN A 35 -10.71 3.78 10.67
CA ASN A 35 -9.47 4.49 10.41
C ASN A 35 -8.27 3.79 11.08
N MET A 36 -7.29 3.38 10.28
CA MET A 36 -6.08 2.71 10.74
C MET A 36 -4.91 3.66 10.97
N GLY A 37 -5.03 4.94 10.56
CA GLY A 37 -3.93 5.90 10.53
C GLY A 37 -3.89 6.88 11.71
N ASN A 38 -2.82 6.83 12.50
CA ASN A 38 -2.64 7.70 13.67
C ASN A 38 -2.25 9.16 13.37
N ARG A 39 -1.81 9.47 12.14
CA ARG A 39 -1.43 10.83 11.70
C ARG A 39 -2.52 11.57 10.92
N THR A 40 -3.76 11.12 11.03
CA THR A 40 -4.93 11.68 10.32
C THR A 40 -5.61 12.82 11.10
N GLY A 41 -5.31 12.95 12.39
CA GLY A 41 -5.99 13.88 13.31
C GLY A 41 -7.29 13.32 13.93
N ASP A 42 -7.45 11.98 13.92
CA ASP A 42 -8.52 11.25 14.62
C ASP A 42 -8.16 11.01 16.10
N ASN A 43 -9.14 10.58 16.89
CA ASN A 43 -8.94 10.16 18.27
C ASN A 43 -8.05 8.90 18.32
N SER A 44 -6.95 8.97 19.07
CA SER A 44 -6.01 7.86 19.27
C SER A 44 -6.69 6.59 19.81
N GLU A 45 -7.66 6.71 20.71
CA GLU A 45 -8.39 5.57 21.28
C GLU A 45 -9.22 4.86 20.21
N HIS A 46 -9.82 5.61 19.29
CA HIS A 46 -10.54 5.02 18.15
C HIS A 46 -9.60 4.26 17.23
N ILE A 47 -8.41 4.81 16.96
CA ILE A 47 -7.40 4.15 16.11
C ILE A 47 -6.91 2.85 16.76
N VAL A 48 -6.62 2.87 18.07
CA VAL A 48 -6.23 1.67 18.83
C VAL A 48 -7.34 0.62 18.77
N GLU A 49 -8.59 0.99 19.00
CA GLU A 49 -9.72 0.05 18.93
C GLU A 49 -9.94 -0.49 17.51
N ASN A 50 -9.80 0.34 16.47
CA ASN A 50 -9.87 -0.10 15.07
C ASN A 50 -8.78 -1.13 14.74
N ARG A 51 -7.56 -0.92 15.23
CA ARG A 51 -6.45 -1.88 15.07
C ARG A 51 -6.71 -3.17 15.82
N ARG A 52 -7.15 -3.09 17.09
CA ARG A 52 -7.50 -4.26 17.90
C ARG A 52 -8.57 -5.11 17.22
N ARG A 53 -9.57 -4.45 16.63
CA ARG A 53 -10.63 -5.08 15.84
C ARG A 53 -10.09 -5.85 14.63
N ILE A 54 -9.20 -5.24 13.85
CA ILE A 54 -8.56 -5.89 12.69
C ILE A 54 -7.67 -7.06 13.13
N ILE A 55 -6.87 -6.88 14.18
CA ILE A 55 -6.04 -7.94 14.76
C ILE A 55 -6.89 -9.16 15.11
N GLN A 56 -8.04 -8.94 15.77
CA GLN A 56 -8.94 -10.01 16.17
C GLN A 56 -9.62 -10.68 14.97
N ALA A 57 -10.09 -9.90 13.99
CA ALA A 57 -10.82 -10.43 12.84
C ALA A 57 -9.94 -11.23 11.87
N GLU A 58 -8.71 -10.76 11.65
CA GLU A 58 -7.78 -11.35 10.68
C GLU A 58 -6.73 -12.26 11.35
N GLN A 59 -6.85 -12.47 12.66
CA GLN A 59 -5.95 -13.32 13.46
C GLN A 59 -4.47 -12.95 13.26
N ILE A 60 -4.17 -11.65 13.27
CA ILE A 60 -2.83 -11.13 13.03
C ILE A 60 -1.88 -11.68 14.11
N PRO A 61 -0.75 -12.31 13.75
CA PRO A 61 0.07 -13.05 14.70
C PRO A 61 1.02 -12.18 15.54
N SER A 62 1.33 -10.97 15.07
CA SER A 62 2.22 -10.02 15.76
C SER A 62 1.81 -8.58 15.49
N GLU A 63 2.33 -7.64 16.28
CA GLU A 63 2.11 -6.22 15.99
C GLU A 63 2.59 -5.88 14.57
N PRO A 64 1.75 -5.25 13.72
CA PRO A 64 2.19 -4.78 12.42
C PRO A 64 3.28 -3.71 12.53
N TYR A 65 4.24 -3.76 11.60
CA TYR A 65 5.35 -2.80 11.55
C TYR A 65 4.91 -1.49 10.90
N TRP A 66 4.22 -0.66 11.70
CA TRP A 66 3.70 0.61 11.25
C TRP A 66 4.82 1.62 10.91
N LEU A 67 4.77 2.17 9.71
CA LEU A 67 5.80 3.08 9.20
C LEU A 67 5.37 4.54 9.27
N LYS A 68 6.34 5.42 9.54
CA LYS A 68 6.24 6.86 9.23
C LYS A 68 6.50 7.06 7.74
N GLN A 69 5.48 6.83 6.94
CA GLN A 69 5.49 7.05 5.49
C GLN A 69 5.72 8.54 5.16
N THR A 70 6.69 8.81 4.28
CA THR A 70 7.10 10.16 3.84
C THR A 70 7.06 10.32 2.32
N HIS A 71 6.54 9.33 1.58
CA HIS A 71 6.60 9.23 0.12
C HIS A 71 8.03 9.14 -0.42
N SER A 72 8.92 8.54 0.38
CA SER A 72 10.29 8.18 0.05
C SER A 72 10.36 6.88 -0.76
N THR A 73 11.58 6.37 -0.96
CA THR A 73 11.88 5.05 -1.53
C THR A 73 12.51 4.11 -0.50
N THR A 74 12.54 4.50 0.78
CA THR A 74 13.17 3.71 1.83
C THR A 74 12.34 2.47 2.13
N VAL A 75 12.98 1.30 2.05
CA VAL A 75 12.40 0.01 2.45
C VAL A 75 13.18 -0.54 3.63
N LEU A 76 12.50 -0.72 4.75
CA LEU A 76 13.08 -1.25 5.97
C LEU A 76 13.12 -2.78 5.92
N ASP A 77 14.27 -3.38 6.20
CA ASP A 77 14.34 -4.80 6.51
C ASP A 77 14.01 -4.99 8.00
N ILE A 78 12.86 -5.60 8.28
CA ILE A 78 12.38 -5.81 9.65
C ILE A 78 12.76 -7.20 10.20
N SER A 79 13.49 -8.01 9.44
CA SER A 79 13.86 -9.39 9.79
C SER A 79 14.65 -9.48 11.10
N GLN A 80 15.34 -8.41 11.50
CA GLN A 80 16.12 -8.37 12.74
C GLN A 80 15.34 -7.85 13.95
N ILE A 81 14.07 -7.45 13.77
CA ILE A 81 13.26 -6.88 14.85
C ILE A 81 12.53 -7.99 15.60
N THR A 82 12.59 -7.97 16.93
CA THR A 82 11.88 -8.92 17.78
C THR A 82 10.36 -8.75 17.67
N LEU A 83 9.65 -9.85 17.41
CA LEU A 83 8.18 -9.89 17.38
C LEU A 83 7.58 -9.36 18.68
N GLN A 84 6.54 -8.55 18.57
CA GLN A 84 5.77 -8.05 19.70
C GLN A 84 4.33 -8.58 19.62
N PRO A 85 3.66 -8.80 20.76
CA PRO A 85 2.25 -9.16 20.78
C PRO A 85 1.38 -8.11 20.06
N PRO A 86 0.36 -8.54 19.29
CA PRO A 86 -0.50 -7.63 18.54
C PRO A 86 -1.50 -6.95 19.50
N THR A 87 -1.17 -5.74 19.93
CA THR A 87 -1.96 -4.95 20.88
C THR A 87 -2.74 -3.82 20.19
N GLY A 88 -2.36 -3.47 18.95
CA GLY A 88 -2.91 -2.32 18.23
C GLY A 88 -2.26 -1.00 18.64
N ASN A 89 -1.07 -1.05 19.23
CA ASN A 89 -0.36 0.12 19.72
C ASN A 89 -0.05 1.12 18.58
N ILE A 90 -0.15 2.42 18.86
CA ILE A 90 0.11 3.54 17.96
C ILE A 90 1.47 4.22 18.17
N ASP A 91 2.23 3.83 19.21
CA ASP A 91 3.52 4.45 19.57
C ASP A 91 4.66 4.06 18.61
N SER A 92 4.51 2.98 17.85
CA SER A 92 5.54 2.42 16.95
C SER A 92 5.87 3.28 15.72
N TYR A 93 5.09 4.31 15.41
CA TYR A 93 5.33 5.16 14.23
C TYR A 93 6.60 5.99 14.32
N GLN A 94 7.04 6.34 15.52
CA GLN A 94 8.12 7.31 15.67
C GLN A 94 9.50 6.73 15.32
N THR A 95 9.62 5.40 15.29
CA THR A 95 10.91 4.71 15.16
C THR A 95 11.27 4.33 13.72
N PHE A 96 10.31 4.24 12.80
CA PHE A 96 10.54 3.64 11.48
C PHE A 96 10.09 4.55 10.33
N GLU A 97 10.96 5.45 9.89
CA GLU A 97 10.74 6.29 8.71
C GLU A 97 11.08 5.52 7.42
N ALA A 98 10.04 5.05 6.73
CA ALA A 98 10.13 4.29 5.49
C ALA A 98 8.77 4.30 4.76
N ASP A 99 8.79 3.93 3.48
CA ASP A 99 7.58 3.73 2.67
C ASP A 99 7.43 2.28 2.22
N GLY A 100 8.29 1.38 2.69
CA GLY A 100 8.08 -0.06 2.58
C GLY A 100 8.76 -0.82 3.70
N SER A 101 8.36 -2.08 3.87
CA SER A 101 9.03 -3.03 4.73
C SER A 101 9.14 -4.39 4.05
N TYR A 102 10.20 -5.12 4.38
CA TYR A 102 10.50 -6.46 3.89
C TYR A 102 10.86 -7.37 5.07
N THR A 103 10.49 -8.64 4.97
CA THR A 103 10.93 -9.67 5.91
C THR A 103 11.01 -11.06 5.28
N ASN A 104 11.95 -11.86 5.79
CA ASN A 104 12.02 -13.30 5.62
C ASN A 104 11.80 -14.08 6.94
N GLN A 105 11.25 -13.42 7.95
CA GLN A 105 10.90 -14.05 9.23
C GLN A 105 9.40 -14.36 9.30
N PRO A 106 9.03 -15.58 9.72
CA PRO A 106 7.63 -15.96 9.86
C PRO A 106 6.94 -15.07 10.89
N LYS A 107 5.65 -14.85 10.67
CA LYS A 107 4.74 -14.09 11.55
C LYS A 107 5.07 -12.61 11.72
N GLN A 108 6.09 -12.07 11.05
CA GLN A 108 6.31 -10.63 10.98
C GLN A 108 5.36 -9.99 9.95
N VAL A 109 4.65 -8.95 10.38
CA VAL A 109 3.55 -8.36 9.59
C VAL A 109 3.99 -7.03 8.97
N SER A 110 4.30 -7.07 7.68
CA SER A 110 4.53 -5.87 6.87
C SER A 110 3.21 -5.15 6.60
N VAL A 111 3.19 -3.84 6.80
CA VAL A 111 1.98 -3.01 6.62
C VAL A 111 2.29 -1.67 5.97
N VAL A 112 1.36 -1.21 5.12
CA VAL A 112 1.34 0.16 4.60
C VAL A 112 -0.06 0.75 4.72
N LEU A 113 -0.11 2.06 5.00
CA LEU A 113 -1.34 2.83 5.10
C LEU A 113 -1.60 3.63 3.83
N THR A 114 -2.84 3.64 3.35
CA THR A 114 -3.21 4.38 2.15
C THR A 114 -4.56 5.07 2.25
N ALA A 115 -4.71 6.14 1.47
CA ALA A 115 -5.96 6.69 0.99
C ALA A 115 -5.61 7.36 -0.34
N ASP A 116 -5.89 6.68 -1.46
CA ASP A 116 -5.49 6.96 -2.85
C ASP A 116 -4.11 6.51 -3.30
N CYS A 117 -3.06 6.63 -2.48
CA CYS A 117 -1.76 6.05 -2.85
C CYS A 117 -1.87 4.53 -2.97
N MET A 118 -1.06 3.91 -3.83
CA MET A 118 -1.21 2.49 -4.13
C MET A 118 -0.44 1.63 -3.13
N PRO A 119 -1.09 0.71 -2.41
CA PRO A 119 -0.39 -0.33 -1.67
C PRO A 119 0.02 -1.45 -2.65
N VAL A 120 1.27 -1.90 -2.55
CA VAL A 120 1.74 -3.08 -3.28
C VAL A 120 2.26 -4.10 -2.29
N LEU A 121 1.70 -5.31 -2.33
CA LEU A 121 2.11 -6.43 -1.50
C LEU A 121 2.91 -7.42 -2.34
N PHE A 122 3.98 -7.97 -1.76
CA PHE A 122 4.91 -8.85 -2.45
C PHE A 122 5.14 -10.12 -1.64
N CYS A 123 5.22 -11.26 -2.32
CA CYS A 123 5.72 -12.49 -1.72
C CYS A 123 6.55 -13.28 -2.73
N THR A 124 7.40 -14.18 -2.25
CA THR A 124 8.02 -15.18 -3.11
C THR A 124 7.02 -16.29 -3.46
N THR A 125 7.20 -16.90 -4.62
CA THR A 125 6.49 -18.14 -5.02
C THR A 125 6.73 -19.32 -4.07
N LYS A 126 7.83 -19.29 -3.30
CA LYS A 126 8.13 -20.25 -2.24
C LYS A 126 7.38 -19.96 -0.94
N GLY A 127 6.97 -18.71 -0.73
CA GLY A 127 6.18 -18.28 0.43
C GLY A 127 7.02 -18.07 1.70
N ASP A 128 8.27 -17.65 1.55
CA ASP A 128 9.27 -17.50 2.62
C ASP A 128 9.86 -16.09 2.74
N GLU A 129 9.45 -15.17 1.87
CA GLU A 129 9.78 -13.75 1.99
C GLU A 129 8.55 -12.92 1.59
N VAL A 130 8.31 -11.82 2.29
CA VAL A 130 7.21 -10.90 2.00
C VAL A 130 7.63 -9.44 2.14
N ALA A 131 6.92 -8.54 1.47
CA ALA A 131 7.09 -7.11 1.62
C ALA A 131 5.78 -6.35 1.36
N ALA A 132 5.68 -5.15 1.94
CA ALA A 132 4.62 -4.19 1.63
C ALA A 132 5.25 -2.83 1.29
N ALA A 133 4.76 -2.19 0.22
CA ALA A 133 5.24 -0.89 -0.24
C ALA A 133 4.09 0.11 -0.47
N HIS A 134 4.33 1.34 -0.05
CA HIS A 134 3.47 2.50 -0.24
C HIS A 134 3.93 3.26 -1.49
N ALA A 135 3.25 3.02 -2.60
CA ALA A 135 3.54 3.63 -3.89
C ALA A 135 2.61 4.81 -4.17
N GLY A 136 2.82 5.91 -3.45
CA GLY A 136 2.38 7.22 -3.91
C GLY A 136 3.17 7.67 -5.14
N TRP A 137 2.66 8.62 -5.93
CA TRP A 137 3.28 8.96 -7.23
C TRP A 137 4.77 9.35 -7.12
N ARG A 138 5.19 10.02 -6.04
CA ARG A 138 6.61 10.37 -5.80
C ARG A 138 7.48 9.13 -5.57
N GLY A 139 7.07 8.26 -4.63
CA GLY A 139 7.77 7.02 -4.34
C GLY A 139 7.81 6.10 -5.57
N LEU A 140 6.70 5.99 -6.29
CA LEU A 140 6.60 5.21 -7.52
C LEU A 140 7.53 5.75 -8.63
N CYS A 141 7.58 7.07 -8.82
CA CYS A 141 8.48 7.70 -9.79
C CYS A 141 9.96 7.49 -9.42
N ASN A 142 10.28 7.55 -8.13
CA ASN A 142 11.64 7.45 -7.62
C ASN A 142 12.13 6.00 -7.43
N GLY A 143 11.24 5.01 -7.58
CA GLY A 143 11.62 3.61 -7.62
C GLY A 143 11.39 2.81 -6.32
N ILE A 144 10.38 3.15 -5.51
CA ILE A 144 10.04 2.38 -4.28
C ILE A 144 9.81 0.89 -4.57
N LEU A 145 9.23 0.55 -5.72
CA LEU A 145 8.96 -0.85 -6.08
C LEU A 145 10.27 -1.59 -6.34
N GLU A 146 11.19 -0.98 -7.09
CA GLU A 146 12.50 -1.51 -7.41
C GLU A 146 13.36 -1.66 -6.14
N GLU A 147 13.35 -0.65 -5.26
CA GLU A 147 14.00 -0.74 -3.94
C GLU A 147 13.40 -1.85 -3.08
N THR A 148 12.10 -2.13 -3.21
CA THR A 148 11.45 -3.25 -2.52
C THR A 148 11.92 -4.58 -3.09
N ILE A 149 11.96 -4.73 -4.41
CA ILE A 149 12.43 -5.96 -5.09
C ILE A 149 13.90 -6.26 -4.74
N LYS A 150 14.76 -5.24 -4.61
CA LYS A 150 16.17 -5.41 -4.22
C LYS A 150 16.36 -6.02 -2.82
N LYS A 151 15.35 -6.00 -1.95
CA LYS A 151 15.42 -6.63 -0.63
C LYS A 151 15.25 -8.14 -0.66
N PHE A 152 14.58 -8.67 -1.69
CA PHE A 152 14.36 -10.09 -1.82
C PHE A 152 15.65 -10.82 -2.17
N SER A 153 15.85 -11.99 -1.56
CA SER A 153 16.93 -12.90 -1.93
C SER A 153 16.59 -13.69 -3.20
N SER A 154 15.30 -13.88 -3.45
CA SER A 154 14.78 -14.55 -4.64
C SER A 154 14.94 -13.73 -5.91
N SER A 155 15.02 -14.40 -7.07
CA SER A 155 15.03 -13.73 -8.36
C SER A 155 13.69 -13.02 -8.61
N PRO A 156 13.66 -11.85 -9.27
CA PRO A 156 12.43 -11.10 -9.52
C PRO A 156 11.32 -11.90 -10.22
N SER A 157 11.69 -12.86 -11.09
CA SER A 157 10.76 -13.76 -11.76
C SER A 157 9.98 -14.69 -10.82
N ASN A 158 10.49 -14.91 -9.61
CA ASN A 158 9.91 -15.73 -8.56
C ASN A 158 9.14 -14.91 -7.52
N ILE A 159 8.99 -13.60 -7.73
CA ILE A 159 8.22 -12.70 -6.87
C ILE A 159 6.83 -12.49 -7.49
N ILE A 160 5.82 -12.56 -6.63
CA ILE A 160 4.43 -12.25 -6.93
C ILE A 160 4.13 -10.88 -6.33
N ALA A 161 3.57 -9.98 -7.14
CA ALA A 161 3.13 -8.66 -6.69
C ALA A 161 1.61 -8.54 -6.83
N TRP A 162 0.97 -7.93 -5.83
CA TRP A 162 -0.42 -7.52 -5.89
C TRP A 162 -0.56 -6.03 -5.64
N MET A 163 -1.21 -5.36 -6.58
CA MET A 163 -1.56 -3.93 -6.50
C MET A 163 -2.96 -3.77 -5.91
N GLY A 164 -3.01 -3.28 -4.67
CA GLY A 164 -4.27 -3.08 -3.95
C GLY A 164 -5.00 -1.79 -4.34
N PRO A 165 -6.05 -1.42 -3.57
CA PRO A 165 -6.88 -0.25 -3.87
C PRO A 165 -6.12 1.07 -3.88
N ALA A 166 -6.24 1.80 -4.98
CA ALA A 166 -5.64 3.10 -5.21
C ALA A 166 -6.61 4.01 -5.97
N ILE A 167 -6.23 5.27 -6.19
CA ILE A 167 -6.97 6.15 -7.08
C ILE A 167 -6.76 5.71 -8.54
N SER A 168 -7.85 5.41 -9.24
CA SER A 168 -7.77 4.94 -10.63
C SER A 168 -7.49 6.09 -11.61
N VAL A 169 -7.05 5.72 -12.82
CA VAL A 169 -6.85 6.63 -13.95
C VAL A 169 -8.07 7.52 -14.24
N LYS A 170 -9.30 7.07 -13.94
CA LYS A 170 -10.51 7.86 -14.17
C LYS A 170 -10.59 9.12 -13.29
N LYS A 171 -9.84 9.17 -12.20
CA LYS A 171 -9.96 10.21 -11.15
C LYS A 171 -8.63 10.85 -10.78
N PHE A 172 -7.50 10.27 -11.15
CA PHE A 172 -6.18 10.80 -10.82
C PHE A 172 -5.70 11.85 -11.81
N GLU A 173 -6.26 13.07 -11.69
CA GLU A 173 -5.79 14.25 -12.43
C GLU A 173 -4.50 14.81 -11.83
N VAL A 174 -3.48 14.96 -12.68
CA VAL A 174 -2.16 15.54 -12.37
C VAL A 174 -1.77 16.60 -13.40
N GLY A 175 -0.80 17.45 -13.06
CA GLY A 175 -0.21 18.38 -14.02
C GLY A 175 0.90 17.74 -14.86
N ILE A 176 1.36 18.48 -15.87
CA ILE A 176 2.43 18.06 -16.78
C ILE A 176 3.74 17.74 -16.06
N GLU A 177 4.00 18.39 -14.93
CA GLU A 177 5.20 18.18 -14.12
C GLU A 177 5.32 16.74 -13.62
N VAL A 178 4.19 16.11 -13.27
CA VAL A 178 4.18 14.71 -12.82
C VAL A 178 4.49 13.79 -14.00
N LYS A 179 3.83 14.01 -15.14
CA LYS A 179 4.08 13.24 -16.38
C LYS A 179 5.56 13.29 -16.78
N GLN A 180 6.13 14.49 -16.83
CA GLN A 180 7.53 14.68 -17.22
C GLN A 180 8.52 13.99 -16.28
N GLN A 181 8.23 13.95 -14.97
CA GLN A 181 9.08 13.24 -14.02
C GLN A 181 9.10 11.74 -14.29
N PHE A 182 7.95 11.13 -14.56
CA PHE A 182 7.89 9.71 -14.92
C PHE A 182 8.60 9.42 -16.26
N GLU A 183 8.33 10.21 -17.31
CA GLU A 183 8.94 10.03 -18.63
C GLU A 183 10.46 10.20 -18.62
N LYS A 184 10.98 11.05 -17.72
CA LYS A 184 12.43 11.21 -17.54
C LYS A 184 13.09 9.93 -16.99
N VAL A 185 12.38 9.15 -16.18
CA VAL A 185 12.89 7.92 -15.60
C VAL A 185 12.66 6.74 -16.54
N ASP A 186 11.49 6.65 -17.17
CA ASP A 186 11.16 5.64 -18.18
C ASP A 186 10.24 6.26 -19.27
N PRO A 187 10.73 6.41 -20.52
CA PRO A 187 9.91 6.94 -21.61
C PRO A 187 8.61 6.19 -21.86
N LYS A 188 8.54 4.89 -21.51
CA LYS A 188 7.31 4.08 -21.66
C LYS A 188 6.18 4.57 -20.76
N ALA A 189 6.50 5.32 -19.70
CA ALA A 189 5.49 5.90 -18.81
C ALA A 189 4.52 6.84 -19.53
N GLN A 190 4.88 7.39 -20.70
CA GLN A 190 4.00 8.20 -21.54
C GLN A 190 2.63 7.52 -21.78
N GLU A 191 2.62 6.20 -21.98
CA GLU A 191 1.41 5.41 -22.22
C GLU A 191 0.39 5.48 -21.08
N ALA A 192 0.84 5.80 -19.86
CA ALA A 192 0.01 5.90 -18.66
C ALA A 192 -0.59 7.29 -18.42
N PHE A 193 -0.38 8.25 -19.33
CA PHE A 193 -0.93 9.60 -19.20
C PHE A 193 -1.86 9.93 -20.36
N LYS A 194 -3.12 10.22 -20.04
CA LYS A 194 -4.11 10.71 -21.00
C LYS A 194 -4.35 12.20 -20.82
N LEU A 195 -4.06 13.00 -21.84
CA LEU A 195 -4.39 14.43 -21.84
C LEU A 195 -5.91 14.63 -21.77
N ILE A 196 -6.37 15.45 -20.82
CA ILE A 196 -7.80 15.76 -20.64
C ILE A 196 -8.14 17.24 -20.77
N LYS A 197 -7.16 18.13 -20.56
CA LYS A 197 -7.31 19.57 -20.81
C LYS A 197 -6.02 20.11 -21.43
N SER A 198 -6.04 20.37 -22.73
CA SER A 198 -4.87 20.81 -23.48
C SER A 198 -4.36 22.18 -23.05
N THR A 199 -5.27 23.12 -22.77
CA THR A 199 -4.95 24.49 -22.35
C THR A 199 -4.29 24.57 -20.97
N GLU A 200 -4.67 23.67 -20.06
CA GLU A 200 -4.15 23.62 -18.68
C GLU A 200 -3.05 22.56 -18.49
N GLN A 201 -2.70 21.83 -19.56
CA GLN A 201 -1.78 20.70 -19.54
C GLN A 201 -2.07 19.69 -18.41
N LYS A 202 -3.36 19.32 -18.25
CA LYS A 202 -3.81 18.33 -17.26
C LYS A 202 -3.95 16.95 -17.87
N TYR A 203 -3.51 15.95 -17.10
CA TYR A 203 -3.49 14.56 -17.50
C TYR A 203 -4.22 13.70 -16.47
N LEU A 204 -4.88 12.65 -16.93
CA LEU A 204 -5.24 11.51 -16.11
C LEU A 204 -4.06 10.53 -16.10
N ALA A 205 -3.56 10.20 -14.91
CA ALA A 205 -2.43 9.29 -14.73
C ALA A 205 -2.88 7.91 -14.24
N ASP A 206 -2.38 6.86 -14.88
CA ASP A 206 -2.64 5.47 -14.52
C ASP A 206 -1.50 4.91 -13.66
N LEU A 207 -1.66 5.01 -12.33
CA LEU A 207 -0.67 4.50 -11.37
C LEU A 207 -0.48 2.98 -11.49
N TYR A 208 -1.53 2.24 -11.84
CA TYR A 208 -1.47 0.79 -11.98
C TYR A 208 -0.64 0.40 -13.21
N LEU A 209 -0.83 1.09 -14.34
CA LEU A 209 -0.04 0.86 -15.54
C LEU A 209 1.43 1.20 -15.30
N ILE A 210 1.72 2.34 -14.66
CA ILE A 210 3.10 2.75 -14.33
C ILE A 210 3.76 1.67 -13.46
N ALA A 211 3.11 1.25 -12.36
CA ALA A 211 3.67 0.24 -11.48
C ALA A 211 3.89 -1.10 -12.16
N LYS A 212 2.97 -1.53 -13.03
CA LYS A 212 3.16 -2.72 -13.87
C LYS A 212 4.41 -2.58 -14.76
N GLN A 213 4.61 -1.43 -15.41
CA GLN A 213 5.79 -1.17 -16.23
C GLN A 213 7.08 -1.25 -15.38
N ARG A 214 7.11 -0.60 -14.20
CA ARG A 214 8.27 -0.62 -13.28
C ARG A 214 8.63 -2.05 -12.84
N LEU A 215 7.62 -2.82 -12.41
CA LEU A 215 7.80 -4.19 -11.95
C LEU A 215 8.29 -5.12 -13.07
N GLN A 216 7.70 -5.00 -14.26
CA GLN A 216 8.13 -5.78 -15.43
C GLN A 216 9.57 -5.44 -15.86
N ALA A 217 9.97 -4.16 -15.77
CA ALA A 217 11.32 -3.73 -16.11
C ALA A 217 12.40 -4.35 -15.21
N VAL A 218 12.07 -4.66 -13.95
CA VAL A 218 12.97 -5.37 -13.03
C VAL A 218 12.77 -6.89 -13.02
N GLY A 219 11.96 -7.43 -13.93
CA GLY A 219 11.81 -8.88 -14.14
C GLY A 219 10.68 -9.56 -13.36
N VAL A 220 9.82 -8.81 -12.68
CA VAL A 220 8.61 -9.37 -12.03
C VAL A 220 7.55 -9.65 -13.10
N THR A 221 7.16 -10.92 -13.21
CA THR A 221 6.22 -11.38 -14.25
C THR A 221 4.81 -11.66 -13.71
N GLN A 222 4.69 -11.95 -12.41
CA GLN A 222 3.44 -12.28 -11.74
C GLN A 222 2.87 -11.06 -11.02
N ILE A 223 1.97 -10.34 -11.68
CA ILE A 223 1.41 -9.07 -11.22
C ILE A 223 -0.11 -9.14 -11.27
N PHE A 224 -0.76 -8.94 -10.12
CA PHE A 224 -2.21 -9.06 -9.92
C PHE A 224 -2.84 -7.79 -9.34
N GLY A 225 -4.17 -7.73 -9.31
CA GLY A 225 -4.96 -6.59 -8.79
C GLY A 225 -5.32 -5.57 -9.88
N CYS A 226 -5.36 -4.28 -9.49
CA CYS A 226 -5.71 -3.12 -10.35
C CYS A 226 -7.19 -2.82 -10.62
N ASP A 227 -8.11 -3.45 -9.90
CA ASP A 227 -9.54 -3.37 -10.24
C ASP A 227 -10.34 -2.32 -9.46
N TYR A 228 -9.68 -1.55 -8.58
CA TYR A 228 -10.34 -0.65 -7.63
C TYR A 228 -10.14 0.83 -7.94
N CYS A 229 -11.04 1.66 -7.42
CA CYS A 229 -10.88 3.10 -7.37
C CYS A 229 -11.32 3.66 -6.01
N THR A 230 -10.36 3.97 -5.14
CA THR A 230 -10.62 4.55 -3.81
C THR A 230 -11.46 5.82 -3.84
N TYR A 231 -11.27 6.65 -4.87
CA TYR A 231 -12.06 7.86 -5.08
C TYR A 231 -13.52 7.57 -5.44
N THR A 232 -13.79 6.57 -6.29
CA THR A 232 -15.14 6.30 -6.81
C THR A 232 -15.95 5.43 -5.87
N GLU A 233 -15.33 4.43 -5.27
CA GLU A 233 -15.96 3.47 -4.35
C GLU A 233 -15.97 4.01 -2.91
N GLN A 234 -16.70 5.10 -2.70
CA GLN A 234 -16.69 5.87 -1.45
C GLN A 234 -17.19 5.11 -0.22
N ASP A 235 -18.04 4.10 -0.42
CA ASP A 235 -18.61 3.28 0.66
C ASP A 235 -17.58 2.25 1.17
N GLU A 236 -16.61 1.89 0.34
CA GLU A 236 -15.57 0.90 0.65
C GLU A 236 -14.27 1.56 1.12
N PHE A 237 -13.90 2.72 0.58
CA PHE A 237 -12.57 3.30 0.78
C PHE A 237 -12.57 4.77 1.21
N PHE A 238 -11.60 5.11 2.05
CA PHE A 238 -11.18 6.50 2.25
C PHE A 238 -10.43 7.02 1.01
N SER A 239 -10.62 8.29 0.69
CA SER A 239 -9.91 8.96 -0.42
C SER A 239 -9.51 10.37 -0.01
N TYR A 240 -8.21 10.63 0.04
CA TYR A 240 -7.65 11.95 0.35
C TYR A 240 -8.02 12.98 -0.71
N ARG A 241 -8.01 12.59 -1.99
CA ARG A 241 -8.40 13.42 -3.13
C ARG A 241 -9.86 13.82 -3.09
N ARG A 242 -10.74 12.98 -2.51
CA ARG A 242 -12.17 13.26 -2.35
C ARG A 242 -12.45 14.14 -1.13
N GLU A 243 -11.84 13.83 0.01
CA GLU A 243 -12.28 14.35 1.32
C GLU A 243 -11.25 15.25 2.01
N ASN A 244 -9.99 15.28 1.55
CA ASN A 244 -8.82 15.95 2.14
C ASN A 244 -8.51 15.47 3.58
N LYS A 245 -9.40 15.72 4.55
CA LYS A 245 -9.28 15.19 5.91
C LYS A 245 -10.11 13.91 6.03
N THR A 246 -9.46 12.75 6.00
CA THR A 246 -10.11 11.43 6.03
C THR A 246 -9.22 10.37 6.65
N GLY A 247 -9.76 9.16 6.87
CA GLY A 247 -9.07 8.02 7.45
C GLY A 247 -8.05 7.37 6.51
N ARG A 248 -7.43 6.28 6.95
CA ARG A 248 -6.53 5.45 6.13
C ARG A 248 -6.94 3.99 6.22
N MET A 249 -6.88 3.29 5.09
CA MET A 249 -6.88 1.83 5.01
C MET A 249 -5.47 1.31 5.31
N ALA A 250 -5.38 0.05 5.74
CA ALA A 250 -4.12 -0.68 5.90
C ALA A 250 -4.09 -1.86 4.93
N SER A 251 -2.96 -2.08 4.26
CA SER A 251 -2.68 -3.30 3.50
C SER A 251 -1.55 -4.05 4.18
N MET A 252 -1.80 -5.31 4.50
CA MET A 252 -0.94 -6.12 5.35
C MET A 252 -0.56 -7.43 4.66
N ILE A 253 0.64 -7.92 4.96
CA ILE A 253 1.11 -9.24 4.51
C ILE A 253 2.05 -9.86 5.53
N TRP A 254 1.92 -11.17 5.72
CA TRP A 254 2.83 -12.01 6.49
C TRP A 254 2.78 -13.46 5.97
N PHE A 255 3.61 -14.32 6.55
CA PHE A 255 3.56 -15.76 6.31
C PHE A 255 3.71 -16.54 7.63
N GLU A 256 3.33 -17.80 7.61
CA GLU A 256 3.30 -18.70 8.80
C GLU A 256 4.67 -19.08 9.35
#